data_AF-A0A9D7PKB5-F1
#
_entry.id   AF-A0A9D7PKB5-F1
#
_cell.length_a   1.000
_cell.length_b   1.000
_cell.length_c   1.000
_cell.angle_alpha   90.00
_cell.angle_beta   90.00
_cell.angle_gamma   90.00
#
_symmetry.space_group_name_H-M   'P 1'
#
loop_
_entity.id
_entity.type
_entity.pdbx_description
1 polymer ?
#
loop_
_entity_poly.entity_id
_entity_poly.type
_entity_poly.pdbx_seq_one_letter_code
_entity_poly.pdbx_strand_id
1 'polypeptide(L)'
;MRSVFHPSWFVNRAIYQKLGNYNTLYRIAMDYEMMCRIQDEPYTFFNRVIAYFDNTGISSVKYESSLEEQIKVYESLFGFSIKCRIWQMNLKLKHKMLKSVYGNWLYGIKHSLGF
;
A
#
# COMPACT_ATOMS: atom_id res chain seq x y z
N MET A 1 8.24 -0.68 4.39
CA MET A 1 7.74 -1.64 3.37
C MET A 1 6.56 -1.00 2.66
N ARG A 2 6.30 -1.32 1.40
CA ARG A 2 5.01 -0.96 0.78
C ARG A 2 3.96 -1.91 1.37
N SER A 3 2.74 -1.45 1.61
CA SER A 3 1.63 -2.39 1.86
C SER A 3 1.64 -3.47 0.78
N VAL A 4 1.27 -4.70 1.14
CA VAL A 4 1.06 -5.77 0.16
C VAL A 4 0.10 -5.24 -0.90
N PHE A 5 0.38 -5.47 -2.18
CA PHE A 5 -0.56 -5.01 -3.21
C PHE A 5 -1.79 -5.93 -3.20
N HIS A 6 -2.86 -5.47 -2.54
CA HIS A 6 -4.09 -6.22 -2.31
C HIS A 6 -5.30 -5.49 -2.92
N PRO A 7 -5.53 -5.55 -4.24
CA PRO A 7 -6.64 -4.83 -4.86
C PRO A 7 -8.01 -5.25 -4.30
N SER A 8 -8.13 -6.48 -3.82
CA SER A 8 -9.27 -6.98 -3.07
C SER A 8 -8.88 -8.20 -2.24
N TRP A 9 -9.70 -8.55 -1.25
CA TRP A 9 -9.57 -9.74 -0.42
C TRP A 9 -10.93 -10.19 0.11
N PHE A 10 -10.96 -11.36 0.74
CA PHE A 10 -12.11 -11.82 1.51
C PHE A 10 -11.63 -12.18 2.91
N VAL A 11 -12.35 -11.72 3.92
CA VAL A 11 -12.06 -11.98 5.32
C VAL A 11 -13.27 -12.67 5.94
N ASN A 12 -13.04 -13.76 6.66
CA ASN A 12 -14.11 -14.50 7.33
C ASN A 12 -14.79 -13.60 8.39
N ARG A 13 -16.13 -13.64 8.47
CA ARG A 13 -16.92 -12.88 9.45
C ARG A 13 -16.43 -13.07 10.90
N ALA A 14 -15.98 -14.27 11.25
CA ALA A 14 -15.45 -14.56 12.59
C ALA A 14 -14.24 -13.68 12.95
N ILE A 15 -13.41 -13.32 11.97
CA ILE A 15 -12.25 -12.44 12.19
C ILE A 15 -12.70 -11.02 12.53
N TYR A 16 -13.72 -10.49 11.84
CA TYR A 16 -14.29 -9.18 12.19
C TYR A 16 -14.92 -9.18 13.58
N GLN A 17 -15.54 -10.29 14.00
CA GLN A 17 -16.09 -10.42 15.35
C GLN A 17 -14.99 -10.49 16.43
N LYS A 18 -13.85 -11.11 16.11
CA LYS A 18 -12.70 -11.24 17.01
C LYS A 18 -11.91 -9.93 17.16
N LEU A 19 -11.62 -9.26 16.04
CA LEU A 19 -10.69 -8.13 16.00
C LEU A 19 -11.37 -6.76 15.87
N GLY A 20 -12.67 -6.75 15.56
CA GLY A 20 -13.42 -5.54 15.25
C GLY A 20 -13.36 -5.14 13.78
N ASN A 21 -14.19 -4.14 13.43
CA ASN A 21 -14.30 -3.60 12.07
C ASN A 21 -13.07 -2.75 11.68
N TYR A 22 -13.10 -2.15 10.51
CA TYR A 22 -12.09 -1.20 10.07
C TYR A 22 -12.00 0.03 10.98
N ASN A 23 -10.77 0.47 11.26
CA ASN A 23 -10.55 1.70 11.98
C ASN A 23 -10.74 2.91 11.04
N THR A 24 -11.85 3.64 11.21
CA THR A 24 -12.24 4.78 10.38
C THR A 24 -11.44 6.06 10.66
N LEU A 25 -10.53 6.05 11.64
CA LEU A 25 -9.59 7.15 11.85
C LEU A 25 -8.58 7.25 10.71
N TYR A 26 -8.28 6.12 10.06
CA TYR A 26 -7.43 6.08 8.86
C TYR A 26 -8.31 6.24 7.61
N ARG A 27 -8.07 7.29 6.81
CA ARG A 27 -8.94 7.61 5.66
C ARG A 27 -8.51 6.93 4.36
N ILE A 28 -7.24 6.57 4.26
CA ILE A 28 -6.62 5.97 3.06
C ILE A 28 -6.12 4.56 3.39
N ALA A 29 -5.52 4.34 4.56
CA ALA A 29 -4.84 3.09 4.93
C ALA A 29 -5.63 2.18 5.90
N MET A 30 -6.96 2.29 5.94
CA MET A 30 -7.82 1.47 6.83
C MET A 30 -7.76 -0.02 6.51
N ASP A 31 -7.61 -0.35 5.23
CA ASP A 31 -7.44 -1.72 4.73
C ASP A 31 -6.08 -2.28 5.18
N TYR A 32 -5.01 -1.52 5.02
CA TYR A 32 -3.69 -1.89 5.50
C TYR A 32 -3.64 -2.05 7.03
N GLU A 33 -4.37 -1.22 7.78
CA GLU A 33 -4.51 -1.36 9.23
C GLU A 33 -5.14 -2.69 9.62
N MET A 34 -6.24 -3.06 8.96
CA MET A 34 -6.85 -4.37 9.16
C MET A 34 -5.88 -5.50 8.77
N MET A 35 -5.11 -5.33 7.69
CA MET A 35 -4.11 -6.31 7.24
C MET A 35 -3.05 -6.57 8.33
N CYS A 36 -2.56 -5.49 8.94
CA CYS A 36 -1.59 -5.58 10.02
C CYS A 36 -2.16 -6.33 11.23
N ARG A 37 -3.43 -6.09 11.58
CA ARG A 37 -4.11 -6.81 12.68
C ARG A 37 -4.32 -8.30 12.42
N ILE A 38 -4.53 -8.70 11.16
CA ILE A 38 -4.77 -10.11 10.78
C ILE A 38 -3.50 -10.84 10.33
N GLN A 39 -2.30 -10.26 10.49
CA GLN A 39 -1.07 -10.81 9.94
C GLN A 39 -0.78 -12.26 10.36
N ASP A 40 -1.23 -12.65 11.56
CA ASP A 40 -1.02 -13.97 12.16
C ASP A 40 -2.18 -14.94 11.88
N GLU A 41 -3.25 -14.47 11.23
CA GLU A 41 -4.37 -15.32 10.80
C GLU A 41 -3.98 -16.12 9.54
N PRO A 42 -4.41 -17.39 9.41
CA PRO A 42 -4.14 -18.17 8.22
C PRO A 42 -4.75 -17.52 6.96
N TYR A 43 -3.95 -17.42 5.90
CA TYR A 43 -4.39 -16.86 4.63
C TYR A 43 -3.88 -17.70 3.45
N THR A 44 -4.55 -17.55 2.31
CA THR A 44 -4.12 -18.14 1.04
C THR A 44 -4.26 -17.11 -0.08
N PHE A 45 -3.34 -17.16 -1.05
CA PHE A 45 -3.41 -16.31 -2.23
C PHE A 45 -4.36 -16.92 -3.25
N PHE A 46 -5.39 -16.17 -3.63
CA PHE A 46 -6.32 -16.59 -4.67
C PHE A 46 -5.79 -16.18 -6.05
N ASN A 47 -5.16 -17.12 -6.76
CA ASN A 47 -4.51 -16.87 -8.05
C ASN A 47 -5.49 -16.79 -9.23
N ARG A 48 -6.50 -15.93 -9.13
CA ARG A 48 -7.41 -15.58 -10.24
C ARG A 48 -7.78 -14.11 -10.15
N VAL A 49 -8.04 -13.51 -11.30
CA VAL A 49 -8.53 -12.12 -11.36
C VAL A 49 -9.98 -12.10 -10.88
N ILE A 50 -10.23 -11.40 -9.77
CA ILE A 50 -11.55 -11.21 -9.18
C ILE A 50 -11.99 -9.74 -9.14
N ALA A 51 -11.05 -8.82 -9.38
CA ALA A 51 -11.28 -7.39 -9.35
C ALA A 51 -10.33 -6.68 -10.32
N TYR A 52 -10.84 -5.64 -10.97
CA TYR A 52 -10.04 -4.67 -11.71
C TYR A 52 -9.81 -3.46 -10.79
N PHE A 53 -8.54 -3.16 -10.52
CA PHE A 53 -8.18 -2.07 -9.61
C PHE A 53 -8.30 -0.72 -10.33
N ASP A 54 -9.09 0.20 -9.77
CA ASP A 54 -9.21 1.56 -10.25
C ASP A 54 -8.05 2.42 -9.72
N ASN A 55 -7.27 2.97 -10.64
CA ASN A 55 -6.12 3.81 -10.32
C ASN A 55 -6.49 5.30 -10.13
N THR A 56 -7.76 5.67 -10.18
CA THR A 56 -8.24 7.05 -9.98
C THR A 56 -8.59 7.37 -8.52
N GLY A 57 -8.52 6.38 -7.62
CA GLY A 57 -8.84 6.54 -6.20
C GLY A 57 -7.91 7.50 -5.43
N ILE A 58 -8.36 7.90 -4.24
CA ILE A 58 -7.66 8.88 -3.37
C ILE A 58 -6.23 8.43 -3.03
N SER A 59 -6.00 7.12 -2.83
CA SER A 59 -4.68 6.55 -2.54
C SER A 59 -3.69 6.73 -3.70
N SER A 60 -4.19 6.79 -4.94
CA SER A 60 -3.40 7.05 -6.14
C SER A 60 -3.15 8.54 -6.35
N VAL A 61 -4.19 9.36 -6.18
CA VAL A 61 -4.09 10.83 -6.35
C VAL A 61 -3.21 11.45 -5.26
N LYS A 62 -3.40 11.06 -4.00
CA LYS A 62 -2.68 11.54 -2.82
C LYS A 62 -1.64 10.53 -2.33
N TYR A 63 -0.78 10.09 -3.24
CA TYR A 63 0.23 9.05 -2.97
C TYR A 63 1.13 9.35 -1.75
N GLU A 64 1.62 10.59 -1.58
CA GLU A 64 2.48 10.93 -0.44
C GLU A 64 1.74 10.81 0.90
N SER A 65 0.50 11.29 0.96
CA SER A 65 -0.35 11.16 2.15
C SER A 65 -0.68 9.69 2.45
N SER A 66 -0.91 8.88 1.41
CA SER A 66 -1.10 7.43 1.54
C SER A 66 0.11 6.76 2.18
N LEU A 67 1.33 7.13 1.76
CA LEU A 67 2.56 6.60 2.36
C LEU A 67 2.70 6.99 3.82
N GLU A 68 2.35 8.21 4.18
CA GLU A 68 2.45 8.71 5.56
C GLU A 68 1.48 8.01 6.49
N GLU A 69 0.24 7.80 6.05
CA GLU A 69 -0.76 7.09 6.84
C GLU A 69 -0.39 5.60 7.02
N GLN A 70 0.13 4.94 5.97
CA GLN A 70 0.65 3.58 6.09
C GLN A 70 1.77 3.45 7.13
N ILE A 71 2.68 4.43 7.23
CA ILE A 71 3.70 4.42 8.30
C ILE A 71 3.06 4.59 9.67
N LYS A 72 2.10 5.51 9.82
CA LYS A 72 1.42 5.73 11.10
C LYS A 72 0.74 4.44 11.58
N VAL A 73 0.08 3.72 10.67
CA VAL A 73 -0.53 2.41 10.92
C VAL A 73 0.52 1.37 11.33
N TYR A 74 1.60 1.25 10.56
CA TYR A 74 2.63 0.26 10.85
C TYR A 74 3.27 0.51 12.22
N GLU A 75 3.63 1.75 12.51
CA GLU A 75 4.30 2.11 13.75
C GLU A 75 3.38 2.09 14.97
N SER A 76 2.06 2.28 14.79
CA SER A 76 1.11 2.14 15.89
C SER A 76 0.90 0.68 16.33
N LEU A 77 1.09 -0.29 15.42
CA LEU A 77 0.89 -1.72 15.69
C LEU A 77 2.20 -2.47 15.98
N PHE A 78 3.29 -2.12 15.31
CA PHE A 78 4.57 -2.86 15.37
C PHE A 78 5.74 -2.05 15.95
N GLY A 79 5.51 -0.78 16.26
CA GLY A 79 6.55 0.13 16.73
C GLY A 79 7.44 0.71 15.61
N PHE A 80 8.39 1.54 16.03
CA PHE A 80 9.25 2.27 15.11
C PHE A 80 10.17 1.35 14.31
N SER A 81 10.30 1.60 13.00
CA SER A 81 11.15 0.83 12.10
C SER A 81 11.95 1.71 11.14
N ILE A 82 13.26 1.77 11.36
CA ILE A 82 14.21 2.49 10.49
C ILE A 82 14.15 1.96 9.06
N LYS A 83 14.08 0.63 8.92
CA LYS A 83 13.93 -0.02 7.60
C LYS A 83 12.66 0.46 6.89
N CYS A 84 11.55 0.63 7.62
CA CYS A 84 10.30 1.14 7.06
C CYS A 84 10.44 2.59 6.58
N ARG A 85 11.07 3.45 7.38
CA ARG A 85 11.32 4.86 7.06
C ARG A 85 12.23 5.04 5.84
N ILE A 86 13.36 4.31 5.78
CA ILE A 86 14.29 4.34 4.63
C ILE A 86 13.56 3.88 3.36
N TRP A 87 12.76 2.82 3.46
CA TRP A 87 11.99 2.33 2.31
C TRP A 87 10.96 3.35 1.82
N GLN A 88 10.25 4.02 2.74
CA GLN A 88 9.29 5.06 2.36
C GLN A 88 9.98 6.25 1.70
N MET A 89 11.17 6.65 2.19
CA MET A 89 11.98 7.66 1.54
C MET A 89 12.32 7.27 0.09
N ASN A 90 12.74 6.02 -0.14
CA ASN A 90 12.98 5.50 -1.49
C ASN A 90 11.72 5.58 -2.38
N LEU A 91 10.53 5.24 -1.84
CA LEU A 91 9.27 5.33 -2.57
C LEU A 91 8.90 6.79 -2.92
N LYS A 92 9.09 7.73 -1.98
CA LYS A 92 8.87 9.17 -2.22
C LYS A 92 9.82 9.70 -3.29
N LEU A 93 11.10 9.33 -3.24
CA LEU A 93 12.10 9.72 -4.24
C LEU A 93 11.74 9.18 -5.63
N LYS A 94 11.38 7.90 -5.74
CA LYS A 94 10.93 7.30 -7.01
C LYS A 94 9.70 7.99 -7.57
N HIS A 95 8.71 8.30 -6.74
CA HIS A 95 7.50 9.02 -7.16
C HIS A 95 7.82 10.41 -7.70
N LYS A 96 8.68 11.17 -7.02
CA LYS A 96 9.13 12.49 -7.47
C LYS A 96 9.95 12.41 -8.76
N MET A 97 10.83 11.42 -8.87
CA MET A 97 11.63 11.18 -10.07
C MET A 97 10.71 10.89 -11.26
N LEU A 98 9.74 9.99 -11.12
CA LEU A 98 8.79 9.65 -12.20
C LEU A 98 7.94 10.84 -12.66
N LYS A 99 7.64 11.79 -11.76
CA LYS A 99 6.93 13.03 -12.12
C LYS A 99 7.83 14.11 -12.72
N SER A 100 9.15 13.95 -12.67
CA SER A 100 10.10 14.91 -13.22
C SER A 100 10.30 14.72 -14.73
N VAL A 101 10.73 15.80 -15.40
CA VAL A 101 11.06 15.77 -16.84
C VAL A 101 12.11 14.70 -17.15
N TYR A 102 13.12 14.57 -16.28
CA TYR A 102 14.19 13.57 -16.41
C TYR A 102 13.66 12.13 -16.25
N GLY A 103 12.73 11.89 -15.34
CA GLY A 103 12.11 10.57 -15.16
C GLY A 103 11.24 10.16 -16.34
N ASN A 104 10.49 11.09 -16.91
CA ASN A 104 9.72 10.83 -18.14
C ASN A 104 10.64 10.53 -19.33
N TRP A 105 11.75 11.25 -19.45
CA TRP A 105 12.77 10.98 -20.47
C TRP A 105 13.42 9.60 -20.30
N LEU A 106 13.84 9.24 -19.07
CA LEU A 106 14.34 7.90 -18.74
C LEU A 106 13.32 6.79 -19.05
N TYR A 107 12.05 7.04 -18.72
CA TYR A 107 10.98 6.09 -19.02
C TYR A 107 10.78 5.91 -20.53
N GLY A 108 10.88 7.00 -21.30
CA GLY A 108 10.86 6.95 -22.77
C GLY A 108 12.01 6.13 -23.36
N ILE A 109 13.22 6.25 -22.82
CA ILE A 109 14.37 5.42 -23.22
C ILE A 109 14.13 3.95 -22.86
N LYS A 110 13.64 3.68 -21.65
CA LYS A 110 13.33 2.31 -21.22
C LYS A 110 12.32 1.65 -22.18
N HIS A 111 11.26 2.39 -22.53
CA HIS A 111 10.24 1.93 -23.46
C HIS A 111 10.79 1.70 -24.87
N SER A 112 11.68 2.57 -25.38
CA SER A 112 12.29 2.37 -26.72
C SER A 112 13.24 1.17 -26.78
N LEU A 113 13.83 0.79 -25.66
CA LEU A 113 14.69 -0.38 -25.52
C LEU A 113 13.93 -1.70 -25.34
N GLY A 114 12.59 -1.67 -25.28
CA GLY A 114 11.75 -2.88 -25.18
C GLY A 114 11.71 -3.54 -23.80
N PHE A 115 12.07 -2.81 -22.73
CA PHE A 115 12.06 -3.28 -21.34
C PHE A 115 10.99 -2.63 -20.46
#